data_AF-A0A933YXY6-F1
#
_entry.id   AF-A0A933YXY6-F1
#
_cell.length_a   1.000
_cell.length_b   1.000
_cell.length_c   1.000
_cell.angle_alpha   90.00
_cell.angle_beta   90.00
_cell.angle_gamma   90.00
#
_symmetry.space_group_name_H-M   'P 1'
#
loop_
_entity.id
_entity.type
_entity.pdbx_description
1 polymer ?
#
loop_
_entity_poly.entity_id
_entity_poly.type
_entity_poly.pdbx_seq_one_letter_code
_entity_poly.pdbx_strand_id
1 'polypeptide(L)'
;MATTPNDKPAAIEAAKAATEAAEAAKTDERIAMLEKKLQEANAGLDAMGDLQRQFQELQEKIKDMQSISAGSDIAAAVAEDLKAEAEVMAHVINDKRVKIRIASGEGEAEKKPVPVLVNGHMVFIPRDKDSVVPKCAYEALINATYTTWETDASGRPGEPREVPRYNVTFLGDAADGE
;
A
#
# COMPACT_ATOMS: atom_id res chain seq x y z
N MET A 1 35.15 68.13 -12.40
CA MET A 1 35.72 67.93 -11.06
C MET A 1 36.32 66.54 -11.02
N ALA A 2 37.64 66.45 -10.93
CA ALA A 2 38.39 65.20 -10.96
C ALA A 2 38.41 64.58 -9.55
N THR A 3 37.96 63.35 -9.39
CA THR A 3 38.32 62.52 -8.24
C THR A 3 39.69 61.91 -8.51
N THR A 4 40.63 62.16 -7.62
CA THR A 4 42.05 61.81 -7.74
C THR A 4 42.28 60.29 -7.68
N PRO A 5 43.39 59.76 -8.24
CA PRO A 5 43.63 58.31 -8.39
C PRO A 5 43.95 57.55 -7.09
N ASN A 6 43.87 58.20 -5.93
CA ASN A 6 44.43 57.71 -4.67
C ASN A 6 43.46 56.83 -3.84
N ASP A 7 42.21 56.65 -4.29
CA ASP A 7 41.19 55.86 -3.57
C ASP A 7 41.17 54.37 -3.96
N LYS A 8 41.96 53.95 -4.96
CA LYS A 8 42.00 52.55 -5.42
C LYS A 8 42.48 51.55 -4.36
N PRO A 9 43.54 51.78 -3.57
CA PRO A 9 43.96 50.80 -2.55
C PRO A 9 42.96 50.69 -1.39
N ALA A 10 42.36 51.81 -0.97
CA ALA A 10 41.33 51.82 0.09
C ALA A 10 40.06 51.06 -0.32
N ALA A 11 39.64 51.20 -1.58
CA ALA A 11 38.49 50.45 -2.12
C ALA A 11 38.75 48.94 -2.21
N ILE A 12 40.00 48.52 -2.48
CA ILE A 12 40.38 47.10 -2.54
C ILE A 12 40.46 46.49 -1.14
N GLU A 13 41.01 47.19 -0.15
CA GLU A 13 41.02 46.73 1.24
C GLU A 13 39.60 46.68 1.84
N ALA A 14 38.76 47.67 1.55
CA ALA A 14 37.36 47.65 1.96
C ALA A 14 36.58 46.49 1.31
N ALA A 15 36.84 46.20 0.03
CA ALA A 15 36.24 45.06 -0.65
C ALA A 15 36.70 43.72 -0.04
N LYS A 16 37.99 43.60 0.32
CA LYS A 16 38.54 42.41 0.97
C LYS A 16 37.97 42.19 2.38
N ALA A 17 37.90 43.25 3.18
CA ALA A 17 37.27 43.21 4.51
C ALA A 17 35.77 42.87 4.42
N ALA A 18 35.07 43.38 3.41
CA ALA A 18 33.67 43.03 3.16
C ALA A 18 33.51 41.56 2.75
N THR A 19 34.43 40.99 1.95
CA THR A 19 34.41 39.56 1.61
C THR A 19 34.74 38.67 2.79
N GLU A 20 35.72 39.03 3.63
CA GLU A 20 36.09 38.27 4.83
C GLU A 20 34.96 38.32 5.88
N ALA A 21 34.30 39.48 6.05
CA ALA A 21 33.11 39.60 6.91
C ALA A 21 31.92 38.79 6.36
N ALA A 22 31.74 38.74 5.03
CA ALA A 22 30.70 37.92 4.41
C ALA A 22 30.99 36.42 4.50
N GLU A 23 32.26 36.00 4.47
CA GLU A 23 32.65 34.61 4.70
C GLU A 23 32.53 34.23 6.18
N ALA A 24 32.90 35.11 7.11
CA ALA A 24 32.70 34.93 8.55
C ALA A 24 31.20 34.79 8.89
N ALA A 25 30.34 35.62 8.31
CA ALA A 25 28.89 35.51 8.48
C ALA A 25 28.33 34.18 7.94
N LYS A 26 28.83 33.71 6.78
CA LYS A 26 28.44 32.40 6.24
C LYS A 26 28.92 31.24 7.10
N THR A 27 30.10 31.35 7.73
CA THR A 27 30.58 30.33 8.67
C THR A 27 29.77 30.32 9.95
N ASP A 28 29.37 31.48 10.49
CA ASP A 28 28.55 31.58 11.69
C ASP A 28 27.14 31.02 11.46
N GLU A 29 26.53 31.32 10.31
CA GLU A 29 25.24 30.71 9.90
C GLU A 29 25.34 29.19 9.77
N ARG A 30 26.48 28.68 9.27
CA ARG A 30 26.71 27.23 9.15
C ARG A 30 26.91 26.56 10.51
N ILE A 31 27.59 27.22 11.46
CA ILE A 31 27.74 26.74 12.84
C ILE A 31 26.38 26.67 13.52
N ALA A 32 25.57 27.73 13.43
CA ALA A 32 24.23 27.75 14.00
C ALA A 32 23.32 26.64 13.41
N MET A 33 23.42 26.37 12.11
CA MET A 33 22.68 25.27 11.49
C MET A 33 23.14 23.89 11.97
N LEU A 34 24.44 23.70 12.21
CA LEU A 34 24.98 22.44 12.72
C LEU A 34 24.59 22.20 14.18
N GLU A 35 24.61 23.24 15.03
CA GLU A 35 24.16 23.15 16.41
C GLU A 35 22.67 22.79 16.50
N LYS A 36 21.83 23.41 15.65
CA LYS A 36 20.41 23.06 15.56
C LYS A 36 20.20 21.59 15.17
N LYS A 37 20.93 21.09 14.18
CA LYS A 37 20.86 19.68 13.78
C LYS A 37 21.31 18.73 14.89
N LEU A 38 22.30 19.14 15.69
CA LEU A 38 22.79 18.34 16.82
C LEU A 38 21.76 18.29 17.94
N GLN A 39 21.06 19.40 18.22
CA GLN A 39 19.93 19.42 19.15
C GLN A 39 18.78 18.52 18.68
N GLU A 40 18.42 18.58 17.39
CA GLU A 40 17.37 17.72 16.82
C GLU A 40 17.75 16.22 16.89
N ALA A 41 19.03 15.89 16.66
CA ALA A 41 19.53 14.51 16.78
C ALA A 41 19.49 13.99 18.22
N ASN A 42 19.84 14.82 19.21
CA ASN A 42 19.77 14.45 20.63
C ASN A 42 18.32 14.24 21.08
N ALA A 43 17.39 15.12 20.68
CA ALA A 43 15.97 14.93 20.96
C ALA A 43 15.42 13.65 20.31
N GLY A 44 15.91 13.28 19.12
CA GLY A 44 15.59 12.00 18.47
C GLY A 44 16.11 10.78 19.23
N LEU A 45 17.30 10.87 19.83
CA LEU A 45 17.89 9.83 20.68
C LEU A 45 17.10 9.63 21.98
N ASP A 46 16.65 10.71 22.62
CA ASP A 46 15.81 10.62 23.83
C ASP A 46 14.45 9.97 23.51
N ALA A 47 13.82 10.37 22.41
CA ALA A 47 12.58 9.75 21.94
C ALA A 47 12.75 8.26 21.60
N MET A 48 13.92 7.86 21.09
CA MET A 48 14.25 6.46 20.82
C MET A 48 14.46 5.67 22.12
N GLY A 49 15.03 6.28 23.15
CA GLY A 49 15.13 5.70 24.49
C GLY A 49 13.76 5.43 25.12
N ASP A 50 12.84 6.39 25.01
CA ASP A 50 11.46 6.23 25.47
C ASP A 50 10.72 5.13 24.69
N LEU A 51 10.91 5.07 23.37
CA LEU A 51 10.33 4.01 22.54
C LEU A 51 10.88 2.62 22.91
N GLN A 52 12.18 2.52 23.20
CA GLN A 52 12.81 1.27 23.62
C GLN A 52 12.27 0.80 24.98
N ARG A 53 12.00 1.73 25.91
CA ARG A 53 11.36 1.43 27.19
C ARG A 53 9.92 0.94 27.01
N GLN A 54 9.13 1.60 26.16
CA GLN A 54 7.77 1.16 25.84
C GLN A 54 7.76 -0.25 25.22
N PHE A 55 8.75 -0.56 24.39
CA PHE A 55 8.87 -1.88 23.78
C PHE A 55 9.19 -2.97 24.81
N GLN A 56 10.06 -2.68 25.79
CA GLN A 56 10.34 -3.60 26.91
C GLN A 56 9.10 -3.84 27.77
N GLU A 57 8.36 -2.79 28.12
CA GLU A 57 7.11 -2.92 28.89
C GLU A 57 6.03 -3.72 28.13
N LEU A 58 5.95 -3.57 26.81
CA LEU A 58 5.06 -4.37 25.96
C LEU A 58 5.49 -5.85 25.92
N GLN A 59 6.78 -6.14 25.83
CA GLN A 59 7.29 -7.51 25.86
C GLN A 59 6.98 -8.21 27.20
N GLU A 60 7.11 -7.49 28.32
CA GLU A 60 6.78 -8.02 29.64
C GLU A 60 5.26 -8.31 29.76
N LYS A 61 4.41 -7.41 29.28
CA LYS A 61 2.94 -7.64 29.21
C LYS A 61 2.55 -8.81 28.32
N ILE A 62 3.21 -8.99 27.17
CA ILE A 62 2.98 -10.14 26.28
C ILE A 62 3.36 -11.43 27.00
N LYS A 63 4.49 -11.45 27.70
CA LYS A 63 4.95 -12.62 28.46
C LYS A 63 3.99 -12.97 29.60
N ASP A 64 3.50 -11.96 30.32
CA ASP A 64 2.48 -12.15 31.36
C ASP A 64 1.17 -12.69 30.75
N MET A 65 0.73 -12.14 29.62
CA MET A 65 -0.49 -12.60 28.94
C MET A 65 -0.36 -14.04 28.40
N GLN A 66 0.80 -14.43 27.88
CA GLN A 66 1.09 -15.81 27.46
C GLN A 66 1.16 -16.78 28.65
N SER A 67 1.63 -16.31 29.81
CA SER A 67 1.62 -17.12 31.03
C SER A 67 0.19 -17.35 31.57
N ILE A 68 -0.71 -16.39 31.36
CA ILE A 68 -2.13 -16.48 31.71
C ILE A 68 -2.89 -17.38 30.72
N SER A 69 -2.51 -17.40 29.43
CA SER A 69 -3.19 -18.22 28.42
C SER A 69 -2.78 -19.70 28.40
N ALA A 70 -1.69 -20.08 29.08
CA ALA A 70 -1.25 -21.47 29.21
C ALA A 70 -2.17 -22.34 30.09
N GLY A 71 -3.22 -21.77 30.70
CA GLY A 71 -4.13 -22.47 31.63
C GLY A 71 -5.62 -22.45 31.26
N SER A 72 -6.01 -22.00 30.07
CA SER A 72 -7.43 -21.88 29.68
C SER A 72 -7.72 -22.63 28.38
N ASP A 73 -8.73 -23.49 28.40
CA ASP A 73 -9.27 -24.26 27.25
C ASP A 73 -9.63 -23.39 26.03
N ILE A 74 -9.63 -22.06 26.17
CA ILE A 74 -9.78 -21.08 25.09
C ILE A 74 -8.55 -21.06 24.17
N ALA A 75 -7.33 -21.30 24.67
CA ALA A 75 -6.12 -21.30 23.86
C ALA A 75 -6.10 -22.48 22.87
N ALA A 76 -6.69 -23.63 23.24
CA ALA A 76 -6.85 -24.77 22.35
C ALA A 76 -7.85 -24.48 21.23
N ALA A 77 -9.01 -23.88 21.57
CA ALA A 77 -10.03 -23.50 20.59
C ALA A 77 -9.52 -22.43 19.59
N VAL A 78 -8.80 -21.41 20.07
CA VAL A 78 -8.21 -20.37 19.19
C VAL A 78 -7.08 -20.94 18.34
N ALA A 79 -6.30 -21.89 18.86
CA ALA A 79 -5.27 -22.58 18.07
C ALA A 79 -5.87 -23.48 16.99
N GLU A 80 -7.04 -24.08 17.23
CA GLU A 80 -7.76 -24.90 16.25
C GLU A 80 -8.40 -24.03 15.15
N ASP A 81 -9.00 -22.90 15.51
CA ASP A 81 -9.50 -21.89 14.55
C ASP A 81 -8.36 -21.30 13.70
N LEU A 82 -7.22 -20.94 14.33
CA LEU A 82 -6.03 -20.45 13.59
C LEU A 82 -5.45 -21.51 12.66
N LYS A 83 -5.54 -22.80 13.01
CA LYS A 83 -5.12 -23.90 12.13
C LYS A 83 -6.07 -24.06 10.95
N ALA A 84 -7.37 -23.97 11.18
CA ALA A 84 -8.37 -24.04 10.11
C ALA A 84 -8.23 -22.84 9.15
N GLU A 85 -8.04 -21.63 9.67
CA GLU A 85 -7.77 -20.44 8.86
C GLU A 85 -6.45 -20.58 8.07
N ALA A 86 -5.39 -21.12 8.69
CA ALA A 86 -4.12 -21.37 8.01
C ALA A 86 -4.21 -22.46 6.93
N GLU A 87 -5.01 -23.52 7.12
CA GLU A 87 -5.27 -24.53 6.09
C GLU A 87 -6.07 -23.96 4.92
N VAL A 88 -7.08 -23.12 5.18
CA VAL A 88 -7.82 -22.41 4.13
C VAL A 88 -6.87 -21.47 3.36
N MET A 89 -5.99 -20.76 4.06
CA MET A 89 -5.01 -19.87 3.44
C MET A 89 -3.96 -20.64 2.63
N ALA A 90 -3.51 -21.81 3.10
CA ALA A 90 -2.63 -22.70 2.37
C ALA A 90 -3.31 -23.27 1.11
N HIS A 91 -4.61 -23.56 1.16
CA HIS A 91 -5.39 -23.93 -0.03
C HIS A 91 -5.48 -22.79 -1.04
N VAL A 92 -5.69 -21.55 -0.59
CA VAL A 92 -5.72 -20.36 -1.46
C VAL A 92 -4.34 -20.04 -2.06
N ILE A 93 -3.24 -20.40 -1.37
CA ILE A 93 -1.87 -20.24 -1.87
C ILE A 93 -1.51 -21.35 -2.88
N ASN A 94 -1.95 -22.59 -2.65
CA ASN A 94 -1.72 -23.73 -3.55
C ASN A 94 -2.71 -23.82 -4.71
N ASP A 95 -3.78 -23.03 -4.71
CA ASP A 95 -4.72 -22.98 -5.81
C ASP A 95 -4.01 -22.44 -7.06
N LYS A 96 -4.13 -23.20 -8.16
CA LYS A 96 -3.61 -22.79 -9.47
C LYS A 96 -4.09 -21.37 -9.76
N ARG A 97 -3.14 -20.47 -9.99
CA ARG A 97 -3.45 -19.09 -10.37
C ARG A 97 -3.59 -19.02 -11.88
N VAL A 98 -4.53 -18.21 -12.33
CA VAL A 98 -4.87 -18.03 -13.73
C VAL A 98 -4.76 -16.56 -14.10
N LYS A 99 -4.29 -16.30 -15.32
CA LYS A 99 -4.23 -14.95 -15.87
C LYS A 99 -5.55 -14.68 -16.61
N ILE A 100 -6.24 -13.63 -16.21
CA ILE A 100 -7.53 -13.26 -16.79
C ILE A 100 -7.55 -11.79 -17.18
N ARG A 101 -8.47 -11.44 -18.08
CA ARG A 101 -8.84 -10.05 -18.39
C ARG A 101 -10.35 -9.92 -18.36
N ILE A 102 -10.86 -8.90 -17.67
CA ILE A 102 -12.28 -8.56 -17.62
C ILE A 102 -12.49 -7.28 -18.42
N ALA A 103 -13.32 -7.29 -19.45
CA ALA A 103 -13.63 -6.09 -20.21
C ALA A 103 -14.50 -5.12 -19.38
N SER A 104 -14.25 -3.82 -19.51
CA SER A 104 -15.20 -2.80 -19.04
C SER A 104 -16.44 -2.75 -19.93
N GLY A 105 -17.58 -2.51 -19.30
CA GLY A 105 -18.83 -2.23 -20.00
C GLY A 105 -19.03 -0.73 -20.24
N GLU A 106 -20.20 -0.36 -20.79
CA GLU A 106 -20.53 1.01 -21.14
C GLU A 106 -20.91 1.87 -19.90
N GLY A 107 -21.35 1.24 -18.81
CA GLY A 107 -21.77 1.93 -17.59
C GLY A 107 -20.61 2.44 -16.72
N GLU A 108 -20.82 3.54 -15.99
CA GLU A 108 -19.82 4.08 -15.05
C GLU A 108 -19.48 3.10 -13.91
N ALA A 109 -20.48 2.31 -13.48
CA ALA A 109 -20.28 1.21 -12.53
C ALA A 109 -19.48 0.04 -13.14
N GLU A 110 -19.51 -0.11 -14.46
CA GLU A 110 -18.86 -1.20 -15.21
C GLU A 110 -17.40 -0.87 -15.56
N LYS A 111 -16.90 0.29 -15.12
CA LYS A 111 -15.48 0.67 -15.15
C LYS A 111 -14.76 0.41 -13.82
N LYS A 112 -15.52 0.19 -12.74
CA LYS A 112 -14.96 -0.05 -11.40
C LYS A 112 -14.36 -1.47 -11.32
N PRO A 113 -13.35 -1.70 -10.45
CA PRO A 113 -12.85 -3.03 -10.16
C PRO A 113 -13.97 -3.97 -9.73
N VAL A 114 -13.88 -5.24 -10.12
CA VAL A 114 -14.87 -6.26 -9.77
C VAL A 114 -14.53 -6.84 -8.41
N PRO A 115 -15.39 -6.69 -7.38
CA PRO A 115 -15.22 -7.37 -6.11
C PRO A 115 -15.65 -8.84 -6.26
N VAL A 116 -14.78 -9.76 -5.88
CA VAL A 116 -15.06 -11.20 -5.84
C VAL A 116 -14.74 -11.71 -4.45
N LEU A 117 -15.72 -12.33 -3.78
CA LEU A 117 -15.51 -12.96 -2.49
C LEU A 117 -15.14 -14.43 -2.69
N VAL A 118 -13.95 -14.81 -2.25
CA VAL A 118 -13.41 -16.17 -2.37
C VAL A 118 -13.01 -16.63 -0.97
N ASN A 119 -13.65 -17.68 -0.46
CA ASN A 119 -13.35 -18.27 0.85
C ASN A 119 -13.24 -17.23 1.99
N GLY A 120 -14.18 -16.28 2.05
CA GLY A 120 -14.20 -15.21 3.07
C GLY A 120 -13.28 -14.01 2.79
N HIS A 121 -12.45 -14.05 1.74
CA HIS A 121 -11.57 -12.95 1.35
C HIS A 121 -12.09 -12.21 0.13
N MET A 122 -12.15 -10.88 0.23
CA MET A 122 -12.58 -10.03 -0.87
C MET A 122 -11.38 -9.67 -1.76
N VAL A 123 -11.46 -10.04 -3.04
CA VAL A 123 -10.46 -9.76 -4.07
C VAL A 123 -11.03 -8.72 -5.04
N PHE A 124 -10.30 -7.64 -5.28
CA PHE A 124 -10.69 -6.63 -6.26
C PHE A 124 -9.90 -6.81 -7.55
N ILE A 125 -10.58 -7.18 -8.63
CA ILE A 125 -9.97 -7.46 -9.93
C ILE A 125 -10.15 -6.23 -10.83
N PRO A 126 -9.07 -5.55 -11.25
CA PRO A 126 -9.20 -4.42 -12.16
C PRO A 126 -9.69 -4.87 -13.54
N ARG A 127 -10.52 -4.02 -14.17
CA ARG A 127 -10.96 -4.23 -15.55
C ARG A 127 -9.92 -3.72 -16.54
N ASP A 128 -10.00 -4.23 -17.77
CA ASP A 128 -9.15 -3.93 -18.92
C ASP A 128 -7.64 -4.13 -18.67
N LYS A 129 -7.30 -4.91 -17.65
CA LYS A 129 -5.92 -5.24 -17.29
C LYS A 129 -5.79 -6.74 -17.08
N ASP A 130 -4.62 -7.25 -17.42
CA ASP A 130 -4.28 -8.64 -17.13
C ASP A 130 -4.06 -8.77 -15.62
N SER A 131 -4.86 -9.63 -15.00
CA SER A 131 -4.83 -9.87 -13.57
C SER A 131 -4.58 -11.33 -13.31
N VAL A 132 -3.66 -11.63 -12.39
CA VAL A 132 -3.42 -12.98 -11.92
C VAL A 132 -4.29 -13.21 -10.69
N VAL A 133 -5.24 -14.15 -10.81
CA VAL A 133 -6.22 -14.43 -9.76
C VAL A 133 -6.24 -15.93 -9.44
N PRO A 134 -6.71 -16.33 -8.24
CA PRO A 134 -6.99 -17.72 -7.95
C PRO A 134 -8.00 -18.31 -8.95
N LYS A 135 -7.85 -19.58 -9.34
CA LYS A 135 -8.79 -20.24 -10.27
C LYS A 135 -10.23 -20.21 -9.78
N CYS A 136 -10.45 -20.37 -8.48
CA CYS A 136 -11.77 -20.24 -7.86
C CYS A 136 -12.41 -18.85 -8.06
N ALA A 137 -11.61 -17.77 -8.11
CA ALA A 137 -12.10 -16.43 -8.44
C ALA A 137 -12.56 -16.34 -9.91
N TYR A 138 -11.81 -16.95 -10.82
CA TYR A 138 -12.20 -17.05 -12.23
C TYR A 138 -13.49 -17.86 -12.41
N GLU A 139 -13.59 -19.03 -11.76
CA GLU A 139 -14.78 -19.87 -11.77
C GLU A 139 -16.02 -19.14 -11.22
N ALA A 140 -15.85 -18.37 -10.14
CA ALA A 140 -16.93 -17.53 -9.61
C ALA A 140 -17.41 -16.47 -10.62
N LEU A 141 -16.49 -15.87 -11.38
CA LEU A 141 -16.82 -14.85 -12.36
C LEU A 141 -17.54 -15.41 -13.60
N ILE A 142 -17.11 -16.56 -14.13
CA ILE A 142 -17.75 -17.17 -15.31
C ILE A 142 -19.15 -17.69 -15.00
N ASN A 143 -19.38 -18.12 -13.75
CA ASN A 143 -20.67 -18.61 -13.29
C ASN A 143 -21.60 -17.49 -12.79
N ALA A 144 -21.10 -16.24 -12.71
CA ALA A 144 -21.93 -15.10 -12.35
C ALA A 144 -22.84 -14.72 -13.52
N THR A 145 -24.12 -15.09 -13.44
CA THR A 145 -25.16 -14.73 -14.40
C THR A 145 -26.15 -13.72 -13.82
N TYR A 146 -26.88 -13.03 -14.69
CA TYR A 146 -28.07 -12.26 -14.32
C TYR A 146 -29.21 -12.58 -15.29
N THR A 147 -30.44 -12.50 -14.80
CA THR A 147 -31.62 -12.78 -15.59
C THR A 147 -32.03 -11.54 -16.38
N THR A 148 -32.14 -11.67 -17.70
CA THR A 148 -32.71 -10.66 -18.57
C THR A 148 -34.07 -11.11 -19.10
N TRP A 149 -34.94 -10.14 -19.33
CA TRP A 149 -36.23 -10.33 -19.99
C TRP A 149 -36.14 -9.60 -21.32
N GLU A 150 -35.92 -10.34 -22.40
CA GLU A 150 -35.97 -9.76 -23.75
C GLU A 150 -37.43 -9.72 -24.20
N THR A 151 -37.85 -8.59 -24.77
CA THR A 151 -39.17 -8.47 -25.36
C THR A 151 -39.16 -9.13 -26.75
N ASP A 152 -40.14 -9.97 -27.03
CA ASP A 152 -40.27 -10.55 -28.38
C ASP A 152 -40.58 -9.47 -29.43
N ALA A 153 -40.49 -9.82 -30.71
CA ALA A 153 -40.81 -8.90 -31.81
C ALA A 153 -42.27 -8.38 -31.79
N SER A 154 -43.14 -8.98 -30.95
CA SER A 154 -44.54 -8.61 -30.77
C SER A 154 -44.76 -7.74 -29.52
N GLY A 155 -43.71 -7.35 -28.79
CA GLY A 155 -43.79 -6.53 -27.59
C GLY A 155 -44.23 -7.29 -26.34
N ARG A 156 -44.27 -8.63 -26.36
CA ARG A 156 -44.58 -9.46 -25.18
C ARG A 156 -43.29 -9.74 -24.41
N PRO A 157 -43.36 -9.82 -23.07
CA PRO A 157 -42.21 -10.26 -22.28
C PRO A 157 -41.85 -11.68 -22.71
N GLY A 158 -40.64 -11.86 -23.24
CA GLY A 158 -40.10 -13.15 -23.61
C GLY A 158 -39.72 -13.97 -22.38
N GLU A 159 -39.25 -15.19 -22.61
CA GLU A 159 -38.78 -16.06 -21.55
C GLU A 159 -37.52 -15.49 -20.87
N PRO A 160 -37.38 -15.67 -19.54
CA PRO A 160 -36.20 -15.23 -18.83
C PRO A 160 -34.97 -15.96 -19.35
N ARG A 161 -33.94 -15.20 -19.70
CA ARG A 161 -32.65 -15.73 -20.15
C ARG A 161 -31.58 -15.41 -19.11
N GLU A 162 -30.73 -16.38 -18.82
CA GLU A 162 -29.50 -16.12 -18.07
C GLU A 162 -28.39 -15.63 -19.00
N VAL A 163 -27.84 -14.46 -18.68
CA VAL A 163 -26.74 -13.83 -19.41
C VAL A 163 -25.54 -13.71 -18.47
N PRO A 164 -24.31 -14.00 -18.94
CA PRO A 164 -23.11 -13.77 -18.15
C PRO A 164 -23.01 -12.31 -17.72
N ARG A 165 -22.75 -12.08 -16.43
CA ARG A 165 -22.63 -10.76 -15.83
C ARG A 165 -21.32 -10.07 -16.17
N TYR A 166 -20.26 -10.85 -16.40
CA TYR A 166 -18.93 -10.35 -16.71
C TYR A 166 -18.42 -10.99 -17.99
N ASN A 167 -17.81 -10.19 -18.86
CA ASN A 167 -17.10 -10.68 -20.02
C ASN A 167 -15.64 -10.96 -19.62
N VAL A 168 -15.34 -12.21 -19.31
CA VAL A 168 -14.04 -12.65 -18.79
C VAL A 168 -13.31 -13.48 -19.84
N THR A 169 -12.08 -13.07 -20.16
CA THR A 169 -11.19 -13.80 -21.06
C THR A 169 -10.12 -14.52 -20.24
N PHE A 170 -9.98 -15.82 -20.46
CA PHE A 170 -8.87 -16.62 -19.92
C PHE A 170 -7.64 -16.45 -20.82
N LEU A 171 -6.50 -16.10 -20.23
CA LEU A 171 -5.25 -15.85 -20.93
C LEU A 171 -4.19 -16.95 -20.71
N GLY A 172 -4.43 -17.89 -19.80
CA GLY A 172 -3.50 -18.99 -19.50
C GLY A 172 -3.32 -19.22 -17.99
N ASP A 173 -2.64 -20.31 -17.66
CA ASP A 173 -2.19 -20.58 -16.29
C ASP A 173 -1.03 -19.62 -15.95
N ALA A 174 -1.02 -19.09 -14.73
CA ALA A 174 -0.01 -18.13 -14.29
C ALA A 174 1.39 -18.76 -14.13
N ALA A 175 1.48 -20.09 -14.14
CA ALA A 175 2.74 -20.83 -14.09
C ALA A 175 3.46 -20.91 -15.46
N ASP A 176 2.76 -20.60 -16.56
CA ASP A 176 3.27 -20.79 -17.93
C ASP A 176 3.79 -19.50 -18.58
N GLY A 177 4.00 -18.42 -17.82
CA GLY A 177 4.45 -17.12 -18.32
C GLY A 177 5.75 -16.63 -17.67
N GLU A 178 6.75 -16.39 -18.52
CA GLU A 178 8.09 -15.79 -18.31
C GLU A 178 8.19 -14.67 -17.25
#